data_AF-A0A1W1XP00-F1
#
_entry.id   AF-A0A1W1XP00-F1
#
_cell.length_a   1.000
_cell.length_b   1.000
_cell.length_c   1.000
_cell.angle_alpha   90.00
_cell.angle_beta   90.00
_cell.angle_gamma   90.00
#
_symmetry.space_group_name_H-M   'P 1'
#
loop_
_entity.id
_entity.type
_entity.pdbx_description
1 polymer ?
#
loop_
_entity_poly.entity_id
_entity_poly.type
_entity_poly.pdbx_seq_one_letter_code
_entity_poly.pdbx_strand_id
1 'polypeptide(L)'
;MSIDLKLIDELKKRADVSYEDAKEALEKNNGDLVEALIYLEKQNKVKTEPENGFISSVKKIIKKGNRIKFIIKKEESTILSIPLTAGIVITVFAPYVTVIGIILAIFTGHKIRFQSAKGEDMKVNETVDKVTNIVDKVKTNLTSE
;
A
#
# COMPACT_ATOMS: atom_id res chain seq x y z
N MET A 1 22.54 -11.62 -38.15
CA MET A 1 21.76 -12.86 -37.94
C MET A 1 20.30 -12.48 -37.79
N SER A 2 19.39 -13.24 -38.39
CA SER A 2 17.95 -12.97 -38.30
C SER A 2 17.37 -13.79 -37.16
N ILE A 3 17.10 -13.17 -36.02
CA ILE A 3 16.39 -13.83 -34.92
C ILE A 3 14.91 -13.87 -35.30
N ASP A 4 14.33 -15.07 -35.28
CA ASP A 4 12.94 -15.29 -35.63
C ASP A 4 12.03 -14.76 -34.50
N LEU A 5 11.03 -13.96 -34.86
CA LEU A 5 10.06 -13.39 -33.93
C LEU A 5 9.35 -14.50 -33.13
N LYS A 6 9.18 -15.70 -33.72
CA LYS A 6 8.58 -16.85 -33.04
C LYS A 6 9.35 -17.28 -31.80
N LEU A 7 10.69 -17.26 -31.86
CA LEU A 7 11.54 -17.62 -30.72
C LEU A 7 11.44 -16.57 -29.61
N ILE A 8 11.34 -15.29 -29.99
CA ILE A 8 11.17 -14.18 -29.04
C ILE A 8 9.82 -14.30 -28.33
N ASP A 9 8.74 -14.57 -29.08
CA ASP A 9 7.41 -14.80 -28.52
C ASP A 9 7.37 -16.03 -27.59
N GLU A 10 8.04 -17.11 -27.96
CA GLU A 10 8.12 -18.32 -27.15
C GLU A 10 8.89 -18.09 -25.85
N LEU A 11 10.02 -17.40 -25.91
CA LEU A 11 10.83 -17.05 -24.73
C LEU A 11 10.05 -16.14 -23.77
N LYS A 12 9.38 -15.12 -24.33
CA LYS A 12 8.49 -14.24 -23.57
C LYS A 12 7.36 -15.01 -22.88
N LYS A 13 6.74 -15.97 -23.57
CA LYS A 13 5.67 -16.80 -23.00
C LYS A 13 6.15 -17.71 -21.87
N ARG A 14 7.39 -18.20 -21.93
CA ARG A 14 7.96 -19.12 -20.93
C ARG A 14 8.59 -18.41 -19.74
N ALA A 15 9.18 -17.23 -19.93
CA ALA A 15 9.95 -16.53 -18.90
C ALA A 15 9.30 -15.23 -18.38
N ASP A 16 8.17 -14.79 -18.96
CA ASP A 16 7.47 -13.53 -18.64
C ASP A 16 8.38 -12.29 -18.71
N VAL A 17 9.09 -12.14 -19.83
CA VAL A 17 10.07 -11.07 -20.06
C VAL A 17 9.66 -10.13 -21.20
N SER A 18 10.26 -8.94 -21.27
CA SER A 18 9.97 -7.98 -22.35
C SER A 18 10.53 -8.47 -23.70
N TYR A 19 10.00 -7.93 -24.81
CA TYR A 19 10.54 -8.22 -26.16
C TYR A 19 12.00 -7.81 -26.30
N GLU A 20 12.41 -6.76 -25.59
CA GLU A 20 13.79 -6.28 -25.57
C GLU A 20 14.72 -7.26 -24.84
N ASP A 21 14.31 -7.72 -23.65
CA ASP A 21 15.06 -8.72 -22.88
C ASP A 21 15.15 -10.06 -23.61
N ALA A 22 14.06 -10.50 -24.23
CA ALA A 22 14.01 -11.74 -24.99
C ALA A 22 14.91 -11.66 -26.24
N LYS A 23 14.90 -10.53 -26.94
CA LYS A 23 15.79 -10.28 -28.08
C LYS A 23 17.25 -10.26 -27.63
N GLU A 24 17.58 -9.55 -26.56
CA GLU A 24 18.95 -9.46 -26.03
C GLU A 24 19.48 -10.83 -25.60
N ALA A 25 18.65 -11.63 -24.92
CA ALA A 25 19.01 -12.98 -24.49
C ALA A 25 19.25 -13.91 -25.68
N LEU A 26 18.43 -13.81 -26.74
CA LEU A 26 18.62 -14.59 -27.96
C LEU A 26 19.81 -14.09 -28.79
N GLU A 27 20.10 -12.78 -28.81
CA GLU A 27 21.29 -12.24 -29.51
C GLU A 27 22.59 -12.68 -28.85
N LYS A 28 22.64 -12.67 -27.51
CA LYS A 28 23.83 -13.08 -26.75
C LYS A 28 24.10 -14.58 -26.78
N ASN A 29 23.05 -15.38 -26.94
CA ASN A 29 23.13 -16.83 -26.99
C ASN A 29 22.89 -17.39 -28.40
N ASN A 30 23.13 -16.57 -29.43
CA ASN A 30 23.09 -16.97 -30.84
C ASN A 30 21.79 -17.68 -31.30
N GLY A 31 20.65 -17.34 -30.70
CA GLY A 31 19.33 -17.90 -31.01
C GLY A 31 18.99 -19.21 -30.30
N ASP A 32 19.79 -19.65 -29.32
CA ASP A 32 19.48 -20.81 -28.49
C ASP A 32 18.47 -20.44 -27.39
N LEU A 33 17.27 -21.04 -27.45
CA LEU A 33 16.18 -20.80 -26.51
C LEU A 33 16.51 -21.27 -25.07
N VAL A 34 17.25 -22.37 -24.94
CA VAL A 34 17.59 -22.97 -23.64
C VAL A 34 18.67 -22.13 -22.96
N GLU A 35 19.71 -21.76 -23.69
CA GLU A 35 20.75 -20.85 -23.17
C GLU A 35 20.18 -19.46 -22.88
N ALA A 36 19.25 -18.96 -23.71
CA ALA A 36 18.55 -17.71 -23.43
C ALA A 36 17.69 -17.77 -22.15
N LEU A 37 17.03 -18.91 -21.88
CA LEU A 37 16.32 -19.15 -20.62
C LEU A 37 17.29 -19.16 -19.43
N ILE A 38 18.38 -19.93 -19.53
CA ILE A 38 19.41 -20.01 -18.48
C ILE A 38 20.06 -18.64 -18.25
N TYR A 39 20.27 -17.86 -19.31
CA TYR A 39 20.80 -16.50 -19.25
C TYR A 39 19.85 -15.56 -18.50
N LEU A 40 18.55 -15.61 -18.80
CA LEU A 40 17.52 -14.83 -18.12
C LEU A 40 17.35 -15.26 -16.64
N GLU A 41 17.48 -16.56 -16.36
CA GLU A 41 17.48 -17.11 -14.99
C GLU A 41 18.70 -16.62 -14.18
N LYS A 42 19.91 -16.72 -14.76
CA LYS A 42 21.15 -16.25 -14.12
C LYS A 42 21.16 -14.74 -13.89
N GLN A 43 20.52 -13.98 -14.78
CA GLN A 43 20.33 -12.53 -14.64
C GLN A 43 19.26 -12.15 -13.59
N ASN A 44 18.60 -13.14 -12.94
CA ASN A 44 17.49 -12.92 -12.01
C ASN A 44 16.34 -12.12 -12.66
N LYS A 45 16.25 -12.13 -14.01
CA LYS A 45 15.22 -11.43 -14.79
C LYS A 45 13.97 -12.27 -15.02
N VAL A 46 14.00 -13.56 -14.66
CA VAL A 46 12.78 -14.37 -14.47
C VAL A 46 12.08 -13.86 -13.22
N LYS A 47 11.24 -12.84 -13.40
CA LYS A 47 10.46 -12.24 -12.34
C LYS A 47 9.21 -13.07 -12.09
N THR A 48 9.15 -13.71 -10.94
CA THR A 48 7.86 -13.97 -10.30
C THR A 48 7.32 -12.60 -9.85
N GLU A 49 6.24 -12.15 -10.50
CA GLU A 49 5.52 -10.87 -10.35
C GLU A 49 5.97 -9.69 -11.24
N PRO A 50 5.01 -8.97 -11.86
CA PRO A 50 5.29 -7.81 -12.69
C PRO A 50 5.77 -6.65 -11.81
N GLU A 51 7.07 -6.41 -11.77
CA GLU A 51 7.63 -5.21 -11.15
C GLU A 51 7.42 -3.99 -12.05
N ASN A 52 6.18 -3.51 -12.10
CA ASN A 52 5.94 -2.11 -12.39
C ASN A 52 6.44 -1.31 -11.17
N GLY A 53 7.29 -0.30 -11.34
CA GLY A 53 7.84 0.51 -10.22
C GLY A 53 6.77 1.10 -9.28
N PHE A 54 5.52 1.19 -9.75
CA PHE A 54 4.35 1.50 -8.94
C PHE A 54 3.99 0.40 -7.93
N ILE A 55 4.00 -0.88 -8.32
CA ILE A 55 3.66 -2.01 -7.45
C ILE A 55 4.72 -2.16 -6.35
N SER A 56 6.01 -1.99 -6.66
CA SER A 56 7.06 -2.04 -5.64
C SER A 56 6.96 -0.88 -4.64
N SER A 57 6.57 0.31 -5.10
CA SER A 57 6.29 1.48 -4.26
C SER A 57 5.05 1.24 -3.37
N VAL A 58 3.97 0.70 -3.94
CA VAL A 58 2.75 0.33 -3.20
C VAL A 58 3.03 -0.77 -2.18
N LYS A 59 3.82 -1.79 -2.52
CA LYS A 59 4.24 -2.88 -1.60
C LYS A 59 5.03 -2.33 -0.41
N LYS A 60 5.88 -1.31 -0.63
CA LYS A 60 6.57 -0.58 0.46
C LYS A 60 5.60 0.21 1.33
N ILE A 61 4.62 0.92 0.73
CA ILE A 61 3.59 1.67 1.47
C ILE A 61 2.70 0.73 2.27
N ILE A 62 2.27 -0.40 1.73
CA ILE A 62 1.47 -1.42 2.44
C ILE A 62 2.26 -1.99 3.62
N LYS A 63 3.53 -2.35 3.44
CA LYS A 63 4.38 -2.83 4.54
C LYS A 63 4.57 -1.77 5.64
N LYS A 64 4.70 -0.49 5.27
CA LYS A 64 4.81 0.61 6.23
C LYS A 64 3.48 0.90 6.93
N GLY A 65 2.38 0.90 6.18
CA GLY A 65 1.03 1.15 6.69
C GLY A 65 0.53 0.04 7.61
N ASN A 66 0.87 -1.22 7.34
CA ASN A 66 0.47 -2.34 8.22
C ASN A 66 1.17 -2.29 9.58
N ARG A 67 2.30 -1.59 9.68
CA ARG A 67 2.97 -1.31 10.96
C ARG A 67 2.29 -0.18 11.72
N ILE A 68 1.45 0.63 11.11
CA ILE A 68 0.72 1.69 11.80
C ILE A 68 -0.66 1.17 12.16
N LYS A 69 -1.08 1.39 13.40
CA LYS A 69 -2.39 1.03 13.91
C LYS A 69 -3.20 2.30 14.12
N PHE A 70 -4.41 2.30 13.56
CA PHE A 70 -5.45 3.26 13.86
C PHE A 70 -6.24 2.76 15.07
N ILE A 71 -6.29 3.57 16.12
CA ILE A 71 -6.85 3.20 17.41
C ILE A 71 -7.88 4.26 17.82
N ILE A 72 -9.08 3.83 18.17
CA ILE A 72 -10.11 4.67 18.78
C ILE A 72 -10.24 4.27 20.25
N LYS A 73 -10.02 5.22 21.15
CA LYS A 73 -10.15 5.05 22.60
C LYS A 73 -11.37 5.78 23.13
N LYS A 74 -12.04 5.20 24.13
CA LYS A 74 -13.10 5.83 24.93
C LYS A 74 -12.92 5.41 26.38
N GLU A 75 -12.95 6.37 27.31
CA GLU A 75 -12.93 6.10 28.76
C GLU A 75 -11.84 5.06 29.15
N GLU A 76 -10.59 5.31 28.74
CA GLU A 76 -9.41 4.43 28.95
C GLU A 76 -9.38 3.10 28.16
N SER A 77 -10.50 2.63 27.59
CA SER A 77 -10.56 1.37 26.82
C SER A 77 -10.35 1.57 25.31
N THR A 78 -9.72 0.59 24.66
CA THR A 78 -9.56 0.58 23.20
C THR A 78 -10.79 -0.06 22.56
N ILE A 79 -11.65 0.75 21.92
CA ILE A 79 -12.88 0.28 21.27
C ILE A 79 -12.58 -0.30 19.88
N LEU A 80 -11.66 0.33 19.16
CA LEU A 80 -11.31 -0.09 17.81
C LEU A 80 -9.80 -0.05 17.66
N SER A 81 -9.20 -1.17 17.20
CA SER A 81 -7.80 -1.21 16.78
C SER A 81 -7.69 -1.92 15.44
N ILE A 82 -7.34 -1.19 14.39
CA ILE A 82 -7.17 -1.74 13.04
C ILE A 82 -5.86 -1.25 12.43
N PRO A 83 -5.18 -2.05 11.58
CA PRO A 83 -4.06 -1.54 10.80
C PRO A 83 -4.48 -0.38 9.91
N LEU A 84 -3.59 0.59 9.69
CA LEU A 84 -3.86 1.78 8.87
C LEU A 84 -4.19 1.39 7.42
N THR A 85 -3.57 0.32 6.91
CA THR A 85 -3.88 -0.23 5.59
C THR A 85 -5.34 -0.64 5.47
N ALA A 86 -5.90 -1.32 6.47
CA ALA A 86 -7.30 -1.72 6.48
C ALA A 86 -8.22 -0.50 6.53
N GLY A 87 -7.90 0.51 7.35
CA GLY A 87 -8.64 1.76 7.40
C GLY A 87 -8.67 2.50 6.05
N ILE A 88 -7.54 2.55 5.35
CA ILE A 88 -7.46 3.16 4.01
C ILE A 88 -8.33 2.38 3.01
N VAL A 89 -8.28 1.05 3.01
CA VAL A 89 -9.11 0.22 2.13
C VAL A 89 -10.60 0.50 2.39
N ILE A 90 -11.04 0.52 3.65
CA ILE A 90 -12.44 0.82 4.00
C ILE A 90 -12.84 2.23 3.51
N THR A 91 -11.95 3.21 3.63
CA THR A 91 -12.20 4.58 3.17
C THR A 91 -12.38 4.66 1.65
N VAL A 92 -11.66 3.83 0.88
CA VAL A 92 -11.81 3.76 -0.58
C VAL A 92 -13.14 3.13 -0.97
N PHE A 93 -13.56 2.05 -0.28
CA PHE A 93 -14.82 1.35 -0.59
C PHE A 93 -16.07 2.08 -0.06
N ALA A 94 -15.96 2.80 1.06
CA ALA A 94 -17.09 3.43 1.73
C ALA A 94 -16.77 4.85 2.24
N PRO A 95 -16.44 5.80 1.34
CA PRO A 95 -15.97 7.14 1.72
C PRO A 95 -16.99 7.90 2.57
N TYR A 96 -18.26 7.88 2.21
CA TYR A 96 -19.32 8.57 2.96
C TYR A 96 -19.49 8.04 4.39
N VAL A 97 -19.49 6.71 4.56
CA VAL A 97 -19.64 6.07 5.87
C VAL A 97 -18.45 6.41 6.76
N THR A 98 -17.22 6.38 6.23
CA THR A 98 -16.03 6.73 7.01
C THR A 98 -16.03 8.17 7.49
N VAL A 99 -16.40 9.13 6.65
CA VAL A 99 -16.47 10.55 7.03
C VAL A 99 -17.48 10.76 8.15
N ILE A 100 -18.70 10.22 8.01
CA ILE A 100 -19.74 10.33 9.05
C ILE A 100 -19.28 9.65 10.35
N GLY A 101 -18.69 8.45 10.26
CA GLY A 101 -18.20 7.71 11.43
C GLY A 101 -17.11 8.46 12.20
N ILE A 102 -16.17 9.11 11.50
CA ILE A 102 -15.13 9.93 12.13
C ILE A 102 -15.75 11.14 12.83
N ILE A 103 -16.67 11.85 12.17
CA ILE A 103 -17.36 13.00 12.76
C ILE A 103 -18.11 12.57 14.03
N LEU A 104 -18.90 11.50 13.96
CA LEU A 104 -19.64 10.97 15.10
C LEU A 104 -18.71 10.54 16.24
N ALA A 105 -17.59 9.89 15.94
CA ALA A 105 -16.60 9.47 16.93
C ALA A 105 -16.06 10.69 17.71
N ILE A 106 -15.71 11.77 17.02
CA ILE A 106 -15.23 13.00 17.65
C ILE A 106 -16.35 13.65 18.48
N PHE A 107 -17.57 13.78 17.94
CA PHE A 107 -18.72 14.36 18.65
C PHE A 107 -19.09 13.59 19.95
N THR A 108 -18.90 12.28 19.95
CA THR A 108 -19.16 11.41 21.11
C THR A 108 -17.98 11.33 22.08
N GLY A 109 -16.90 12.10 21.86
CA GLY A 109 -15.75 12.18 22.76
C GLY A 109 -14.75 11.03 22.62
N HIS A 110 -14.76 10.31 21.50
CA HIS A 110 -13.76 9.27 21.25
C HIS A 110 -12.42 9.90 20.85
N LYS A 111 -11.33 9.44 21.47
CA LYS A 111 -9.98 9.87 21.13
C LYS A 111 -9.40 8.99 20.05
N ILE A 112 -9.17 9.59 18.88
CA ILE A 112 -8.54 8.93 17.75
C ILE A 112 -7.01 9.06 17.88
N ARG A 113 -6.29 7.95 17.71
CA ARG A 113 -4.83 7.87 17.85
C ARG A 113 -4.22 6.99 16.75
N PHE A 114 -3.07 7.40 16.24
CA PHE A 114 -2.25 6.61 15.33
C PHE A 114 -0.97 6.20 16.06
N GLN A 115 -0.78 4.89 16.22
CA GLN A 115 0.40 4.34 16.85
C GLN A 115 1.19 3.50 15.86
N SER A 116 2.50 3.68 15.82
CA SER A 116 3.39 2.79 15.10
C SER A 116 3.50 1.44 15.83
N ALA A 117 3.96 0.39 15.14
CA ALA A 117 4.15 -0.96 15.72
C ALA A 117 5.14 -0.97 16.89
N LYS A 118 5.95 0.10 17.02
CA LYS A 118 6.86 0.33 18.14
C LYS A 118 6.19 0.98 19.36
N GLY A 119 4.88 1.27 19.31
CA GLY A 119 4.15 1.99 20.36
C GLY A 119 4.41 3.50 20.36
N GLU A 120 5.24 4.02 19.45
CA GLU A 120 5.51 5.44 19.31
C GLU A 120 4.29 6.17 18.73
N ASP A 121 3.89 7.24 19.41
CA ASP A 121 2.87 8.17 18.92
C ASP A 121 3.39 8.92 17.69
N MET A 122 2.53 9.03 16.68
CA MET A 122 2.87 9.71 15.44
C MET A 122 2.55 11.21 15.54
N LYS A 123 3.32 12.05 14.84
CA LYS A 123 3.08 13.51 14.74
C LYS A 123 1.65 13.87 14.30
N VAL A 124 0.99 12.98 13.56
CA VAL A 124 -0.40 13.19 13.13
C VAL A 124 -1.40 13.25 14.30
N ASN A 125 -1.07 12.65 15.45
CA ASN A 125 -1.93 12.67 16.63
C ASN A 125 -2.18 14.11 17.12
N GLU A 126 -1.19 14.99 17.02
CA GLU A 126 -1.35 16.42 17.35
C GLU A 126 -2.36 17.13 16.43
N THR A 127 -2.41 16.73 15.16
CA THR A 127 -3.35 17.31 14.19
C THR A 127 -4.78 16.85 14.52
N VAL A 128 -4.92 15.57 14.85
CA VAL A 128 -6.20 14.98 15.26
C VAL A 128 -6.71 15.64 16.55
N ASP A 129 -5.83 15.89 17.52
CA ASP A 129 -6.17 16.56 18.77
C ASP A 129 -6.62 18.01 18.55
N LYS A 130 -5.97 18.75 17.65
CA LYS A 130 -6.42 20.10 17.27
C LYS A 130 -7.84 20.08 16.69
N VAL A 131 -8.12 19.14 15.79
CA VAL A 131 -9.46 19.00 15.19
C VAL A 131 -10.49 18.62 16.25
N THR A 132 -10.15 17.70 17.15
CA THR A 132 -11.01 17.29 18.27
C THR A 132 -11.34 18.49 19.17
N ASN A 133 -10.34 19.28 19.56
CA ASN A 133 -10.54 20.47 20.39
C ASN A 133 -11.42 21.54 19.72
N ILE A 134 -11.34 21.69 18.39
CA ILE A 134 -12.22 22.62 17.65
C ILE A 134 -13.67 22.12 17.72
N VAL A 135 -13.89 20.83 17.48
CA VAL A 135 -15.23 20.21 17.54
C VAL A 135 -15.80 20.27 18.95
N ASP A 136 -14.99 20.03 19.98
CA ASP A 136 -15.40 20.15 21.38
C ASP A 136 -15.84 21.58 21.72
N LYS A 137 -15.10 22.60 21.26
CA LYS A 137 -15.51 24.01 21.42
C LYS A 137 -16.84 24.30 20.73
N VAL A 138 -17.07 23.77 19.53
CA VAL A 138 -18.35 23.95 18.82
C VAL A 138 -19.48 23.29 19.61
N LYS A 139 -19.28 22.07 20.11
CA LYS A 139 -20.27 21.35 20.93
C LYS A 139 -20.64 22.12 22.20
N THR A 140 -19.65 22.68 22.91
CA THR A 140 -19.93 23.46 24.13
C THR A 140 -20.74 24.71 23.83
N ASN A 141 -20.43 25.44 22.75
CA ASN A 141 -21.17 26.66 22.39
C ASN A 141 -22.61 26.36 21.93
N LEU A 142 -22.84 25.22 21.27
CA LEU A 142 -24.18 24.81 20.79
C LEU A 142 -25.09 24.24 21.89
N THR A 143 -24.52 23.76 22.99
CA THR A 143 -25.29 23.17 24.11
C THR A 143 -25.57 24.21 25.21
N SER A 144 -24.93 25.39 25.12
CA SER A 144 -25.04 26.49 26.09
C SER A 144 -26.00 27.61 25.68
N GLU A 145 -26.84 27.38 24.66
CA GLU A 145 -27.90 28.31 24.21
C GLU A 145 -29.30 27.71 24.42
#